data_AF-A0A953VW03-F1
#
_entry.id   AF-A0A953VW03-F1
#
_cell.length_a   1.000
_cell.length_b   1.000
_cell.length_c   1.000
_cell.angle_alpha   90.00
_cell.angle_beta   90.00
_cell.angle_gamma   90.00
#
_symmetry.space_group_name_H-M   'P 1'
#
loop_
_entity.id
_entity.type
_entity.pdbx_description
1 polymer ?
#
loop_
_entity_poly.entity_id
_entity_poly.type
_entity_poly.pdbx_seq_one_letter_code
_entity_poly.pdbx_strand_id
1 'polypeptide(L)'
;MTLVQPLRIGEPARRVSTVEKVAFKDGTSCGLCFVTVRHQIEQHSMPCIDETQIIVFRDRGAPEAALRGPGDPVPKGYFTHPDGQLFFSSCVTDNGHRIHWDREFCS
;
A
#
# COMPACT_ATOMS: atom_id res chain seq x y z
N MET A 1 -1.41 -9.01 -9.62
CA MET A 1 -1.20 -10.19 -8.77
C MET A 1 -1.76 -11.40 -9.48
N THR A 2 -0.99 -12.48 -9.50
CA THR A 2 -1.34 -13.79 -10.09
C THR A 2 -1.30 -14.83 -8.98
N LEU A 3 -2.38 -15.59 -8.84
CA LEU A 3 -2.46 -16.75 -7.94
C LEU A 3 -2.11 -18.00 -8.76
N VAL A 4 -0.96 -18.62 -8.47
CA VAL A 4 -0.53 -19.86 -9.11
C VAL A 4 -1.19 -21.05 -8.42
N GLN A 5 -1.20 -21.03 -7.08
CA GLN A 5 -1.93 -21.98 -6.23
C GLN A 5 -2.16 -21.34 -4.85
N PRO A 6 -3.19 -21.76 -4.09
CA PRO A 6 -3.47 -21.19 -2.78
C PRO A 6 -2.34 -21.45 -1.78
N LEU A 7 -2.13 -20.52 -0.86
CA LEU A 7 -1.36 -20.75 0.36
C LEU A 7 -2.16 -21.63 1.32
N ARG A 8 -1.49 -22.54 2.01
CA ARG A 8 -2.06 -23.38 3.06
C ARG A 8 -1.79 -22.78 4.44
N ILE A 9 -2.83 -22.70 5.26
CA ILE A 9 -2.74 -22.20 6.63
C ILE A 9 -1.93 -23.18 7.48
N GLY A 10 -1.05 -22.65 8.33
CA GLY A 10 -0.18 -23.44 9.20
C GLY A 10 1.12 -23.90 8.54
N GLU A 11 1.27 -23.70 7.23
CA GLU A 11 2.51 -24.00 6.51
C GLU A 11 3.40 -22.75 6.37
N PRO A 12 4.72 -22.84 6.66
CA PRO A 12 5.63 -21.71 6.46
C PRO A 12 5.71 -21.32 4.98
N ALA A 13 5.63 -20.02 4.71
CA ALA A 13 5.84 -19.45 3.38
C ALA A 13 7.13 -18.62 3.35
N ARG A 14 7.78 -18.60 2.19
CA ARG A 14 8.91 -17.70 1.91
C ARG A 14 8.47 -16.66 0.88
N ARG A 15 8.68 -15.39 1.21
CA ARG A 15 8.49 -14.27 0.27
C ARG A 15 9.85 -13.74 -0.16
N VAL A 16 10.12 -13.74 -1.46
CA VAL A 16 11.24 -13.04 -2.08
C VAL A 16 10.72 -11.77 -2.73
N SER A 17 11.34 -10.63 -2.41
CA SER A 17 10.94 -9.33 -2.95
C SER A 17 12.10 -8.74 -3.75
N THR A 18 11.84 -8.37 -4.99
CA THR A 18 12.86 -7.86 -5.91
C THR A 18 12.43 -6.50 -6.42
N VAL A 19 13.31 -5.50 -6.30
CA VAL A 19 13.12 -4.23 -7.00
C VAL A 19 13.44 -4.46 -8.47
N GLU A 20 12.41 -4.57 -9.31
CA GLU A 20 12.56 -4.81 -10.75
C GLU A 20 12.91 -3.53 -11.50
N LYS A 21 12.42 -2.38 -11.04
CA LYS A 21 12.62 -1.10 -11.71
C LYS A 21 12.53 0.07 -10.75
N VAL A 22 13.38 1.07 -10.99
CA VAL A 22 13.26 2.41 -10.41
C VAL A 22 13.20 3.41 -11.55
N ALA A 23 12.21 4.32 -11.52
CA ALA A 23 12.04 5.35 -12.55
C ALA A 23 11.69 6.69 -11.90
N PHE A 24 12.43 7.73 -12.26
CA PHE A 24 12.15 9.09 -11.84
C PHE A 24 11.31 9.80 -12.91
N LYS A 25 10.35 10.60 -12.46
CA LYS A 25 9.50 11.42 -13.33
C LYS A 25 9.30 12.80 -12.71
N ASP A 26 9.32 13.82 -13.55
CA ASP A 26 8.92 15.17 -13.15
C ASP A 26 7.39 15.26 -13.19
N GLY A 27 6.78 15.41 -12.01
CA GLY A 27 5.35 15.68 -11.87
C GLY A 27 5.06 17.18 -11.87
N THR A 28 3.79 17.54 -12.03
CA THR A 28 3.35 18.94 -12.08
C THR A 28 3.66 19.71 -10.79
N SER A 29 3.56 19.05 -9.63
CA SER A 29 3.78 19.67 -8.30
C SER A 29 5.12 19.31 -7.67
N CYS A 30 5.71 18.16 -8.02
CA CYS A 30 6.99 17.69 -7.46
C CYS A 30 7.59 16.54 -8.28
N GLY A 31 8.86 16.23 -8.01
CA GLY A 31 9.50 15.02 -8.50
C GLY A 31 8.89 13.75 -7.90
N LEU A 32 8.76 12.71 -8.72
CA LEU A 32 8.21 11.42 -8.36
C LEU A 32 9.24 10.31 -8.61
N CYS A 33 9.32 9.36 -7.70
CA CYS A 33 10.10 8.13 -7.85
C CYS A 33 9.16 6.92 -7.83
N PHE A 34 9.10 6.21 -8.94
CA PHE A 34 8.32 4.99 -9.11
C PHE A 34 9.24 3.79 -8.88
N VAL A 35 8.91 2.96 -7.90
CA VAL A 35 9.62 1.73 -7.58
C VAL A 35 8.71 0.55 -7.85
N THR A 36 9.07 -0.25 -8.85
CA THR A 36 8.38 -1.51 -9.15
C THR A 36 9.02 -2.62 -8.34
N VAL A 37 8.25 -3.24 -7.46
CA VAL A 37 8.67 -4.36 -6.61
C VAL A 37 7.87 -5.58 -7.00
N ARG A 38 8.54 -6.69 -7.30
CA ARG A 38 7.90 -7.99 -7.48
C ARG A 38 8.07 -8.83 -6.24
N HIS A 39 6.97 -9.39 -5.75
CA HIS A 39 6.93 -10.35 -4.66
C HIS A 39 6.61 -11.73 -5.22
N GLN A 40 7.46 -12.69 -4.92
CA GLN A 40 7.23 -14.11 -5.20
C GLN A 40 7.10 -14.84 -3.87
N ILE A 41 5.97 -15.50 -3.66
CA ILE A 41 5.67 -16.23 -2.43
C ILE A 41 5.59 -17.71 -2.76
N GLU A 42 6.35 -18.53 -2.04
CA GLU A 42 6.42 -19.97 -2.20
C GLU A 42 6.17 -20.71 -0.88
N GLN A 43 5.58 -21.90 -0.97
CA GLN A 43 5.50 -22.88 0.12
C GLN A 43 6.08 -24.20 -0.41
N HIS A 44 6.87 -24.90 0.40
CA HIS A 44 7.52 -26.15 0.01
C HIS A 44 8.31 -26.07 -1.31
N SER A 45 8.96 -24.93 -1.57
CA SER A 45 9.69 -24.63 -2.82
C SER A 45 8.80 -24.63 -4.08
N MET A 46 7.48 -24.49 -3.91
CA MET A 46 6.52 -24.37 -5.00
C MET A 46 5.94 -22.95 -5.02
N PRO A 47 5.89 -22.28 -6.18
CA PRO A 47 5.35 -20.93 -6.28
C PRO A 47 3.84 -20.93 -5.98
N CYS A 48 3.38 -19.98 -5.17
CA CYS A 48 1.98 -19.81 -4.80
C CYS A 48 1.42 -18.50 -5.34
N ILE A 49 2.12 -17.39 -5.12
CA ILE A 49 1.67 -16.04 -5.51
C ILE A 49 2.82 -15.31 -6.21
N ASP A 50 2.49 -14.61 -7.29
CA ASP A 50 3.36 -13.65 -7.95
C ASP A 50 2.65 -12.28 -8.01
N GLU A 51 3.22 -11.28 -7.36
CA GLU A 51 2.63 -9.95 -7.24
C GLU A 51 3.63 -8.90 -7.69
N THR A 52 3.16 -7.92 -8.48
CA THR A 52 3.93 -6.72 -8.80
C THR A 52 3.25 -5.52 -8.16
N GLN A 53 3.98 -4.80 -7.33
CA GLN A 53 3.58 -3.53 -6.74
C GLN A 53 4.34 -2.39 -7.41
N ILE A 54 3.67 -1.24 -7.60
CA ILE A 54 4.31 -0.01 -8.05
C ILE A 54 4.12 1.01 -6.92
N ILE A 55 5.21 1.27 -6.20
CA ILE A 55 5.24 2.21 -5.09
C ILE A 55 5.66 3.57 -5.65
N VAL A 56 4.88 4.60 -5.38
CA VAL A 56 5.17 5.97 -5.82
C VAL A 56 5.61 6.78 -4.61
N PHE A 57 6.90 7.09 -4.57
CA PHE A 57 7.43 8.08 -3.65
C PHE A 57 7.29 9.46 -4.28
N ARG A 58 6.76 10.40 -3.51
CA ARG A 58 6.69 11.80 -3.88
C ARG A 58 7.54 12.60 -2.90
N ASP A 59 8.17 13.66 -3.40
CA ASP A 59 8.68 14.69 -2.50
C ASP A 59 7.49 15.38 -1.80
N ARG A 60 7.73 16.00 -0.64
CA ARG A 60 6.70 16.68 0.16
C ARG A 60 5.99 17.77 -0.66
N GLY A 61 6.68 18.35 -1.65
CA GLY A 61 6.15 19.37 -2.55
C GLY A 61 5.67 20.62 -1.80
N ALA A 62 4.94 21.49 -2.50
CA ALA A 62 4.17 22.54 -1.84
C ALA A 62 2.94 21.93 -1.13
N PRO A 63 2.45 22.54 -0.04
CA PRO A 63 1.19 22.12 0.58
C PRO A 63 0.06 22.08 -0.45
N GLU A 64 -0.56 20.91 -0.62
CA GLU A 64 -1.73 20.75 -1.49
C GLU A 64 -3.01 20.99 -0.68
N ALA A 65 -3.96 21.72 -1.26
CA ALA A 65 -5.28 21.86 -0.65
C ALA A 65 -5.96 20.48 -0.59
N ALA A 66 -6.74 20.24 0.47
CA ALA A 66 -7.52 19.01 0.57
C ALA A 66 -8.41 18.87 -0.67
N LEU A 67 -8.36 17.69 -1.31
CA LEU A 67 -9.16 17.38 -2.50
C LEU A 67 -10.67 17.39 -2.23
N ARG A 68 -11.06 17.32 -0.95
CA ARG A 68 -12.46 17.35 -0.52
C ARG A 68 -12.68 18.32 0.64
N GLY A 69 -13.79 19.05 0.56
CA GLY A 69 -14.23 20.00 1.57
C GLY A 69 -15.35 19.46 2.46
N PRO A 70 -15.61 20.12 3.61
CA PRO A 70 -16.80 19.87 4.40
C PRO A 70 -18.06 20.10 3.55
N GLY A 71 -18.90 19.06 3.42
CA GLY A 71 -20.14 19.13 2.62
C GLY A 71 -20.07 18.50 1.23
N ASP A 72 -18.90 18.04 0.79
CA ASP A 72 -18.81 17.31 -0.47
C ASP A 72 -19.67 16.03 -0.45
N PRO A 73 -20.39 15.72 -1.54
CA PRO A 73 -21.30 14.59 -1.58
C PRO A 73 -20.54 13.29 -1.33
N VAL A 74 -21.03 12.50 -0.37
CA VAL A 74 -20.53 11.15 -0.13
C VAL A 74 -21.20 10.21 -1.12
N PRO A 75 -20.45 9.39 -1.89
CA PRO A 75 -21.04 8.43 -2.82
C PRO A 75 -22.06 7.51 -2.16
N LYS A 76 -23.15 7.19 -2.87
CA LYS A 76 -24.18 6.26 -2.38
C LYS A 76 -23.56 4.90 -2.08
N GLY A 77 -23.79 4.36 -0.87
CA GLY A 77 -23.21 3.09 -0.43
C GLY A 77 -21.84 3.21 0.23
N TYR A 78 -21.36 4.44 0.50
CA TYR A 78 -20.20 4.64 1.34
C TYR A 78 -20.54 4.34 2.80
N PHE A 79 -19.76 3.47 3.42
CA PHE A 79 -19.86 3.14 4.85
C PHE A 79 -18.59 3.61 5.55
N THR A 80 -18.76 4.42 6.59
CA THR A 80 -17.68 4.68 7.54
C THR A 80 -17.70 3.57 8.58
N HIS A 81 -16.54 3.00 8.89
CA HIS A 81 -16.36 2.11 10.03
C HIS A 81 -15.76 2.94 11.18
N PRO A 82 -16.58 3.66 11.98
CA PRO A 82 -16.08 4.55 13.02
C PRO A 82 -15.23 3.82 14.06
N ASP A 83 -15.49 2.52 14.27
CA ASP A 83 -14.79 1.66 15.22
C ASP A 83 -13.61 0.91 14.61
N GLY A 84 -13.44 0.99 13.28
CA GLY A 84 -12.34 0.36 12.56
C GLY A 84 -11.05 1.13 12.82
N GLN A 85 -10.32 0.76 13.87
CA GLN A 85 -8.99 1.34 14.09
C GLN A 85 -8.07 0.83 12.98
N LEU A 86 -7.82 1.68 11.99
CA LEU A 86 -6.89 1.44 10.87
C LEU A 86 -5.55 0.89 11.36
N PHE A 87 -5.12 1.34 12.54
CA PHE A 87 -4.00 0.78 13.30
C PHE A 87 -4.03 -0.75 13.41
N PHE A 88 -5.10 -1.36 13.92
CA PHE A 88 -5.15 -2.83 14.10
C PHE A 88 -5.05 -3.59 12.78
N SER A 89 -5.76 -3.13 11.74
CA SER A 89 -5.67 -3.74 10.40
C SER A 89 -4.27 -3.62 9.81
N SER A 90 -3.59 -2.50 10.07
CA SER A 90 -2.22 -2.29 9.62
C SER A 90 -1.20 -3.14 10.36
N CYS A 91 -1.38 -3.36 11.67
CA CYS A 91 -0.51 -4.24 12.46
C CYS A 91 -0.57 -5.70 11.99
N VAL A 92 -1.76 -6.22 11.64
CA VAL A 92 -1.92 -7.59 11.13
C VAL A 92 -1.20 -7.79 9.79
N THR A 93 -0.95 -6.72 9.04
CA THR A 93 -0.27 -6.75 7.75
C THR A 93 1.18 -6.23 7.81
N ASP A 94 1.70 -6.00 9.03
CA ASP A 94 3.03 -5.41 9.27
C ASP A 94 3.24 -4.06 8.55
N ASN A 95 2.17 -3.27 8.43
CA ASN A 95 2.18 -1.97 7.77
C ASN A 95 2.23 -0.84 8.81
N GLY A 96 3.40 -0.65 9.43
CA GLY A 96 3.62 0.32 10.52
C GLY A 96 3.65 1.80 10.11
N HIS A 97 3.15 2.18 8.93
CA HIS A 97 3.23 3.57 8.47
C HIS A 97 2.46 4.52 9.41
N ARG A 98 3.06 5.67 9.74
CA ARG A 98 2.50 6.66 10.69
C ARG A 98 1.10 7.14 10.32
N ILE A 99 0.76 7.12 9.03
CA ILE A 99 -0.59 7.49 8.56
C ILE A 99 -1.71 6.65 9.19
N HIS A 100 -1.39 5.46 9.70
CA HIS A 100 -2.38 4.56 10.30
C HIS A 100 -2.67 4.85 11.78
N TRP A 101 -1.84 5.64 12.47
CA TRP A 101 -1.94 5.80 13.92
C TRP A 101 -1.56 7.18 14.48
N ASP A 102 -0.85 8.02 13.72
CA ASP A 102 -0.41 9.33 14.13
C ASP A 102 -1.25 10.42 13.46
N ARG A 103 -2.25 10.93 14.19
CA ARG A 103 -3.19 11.93 13.66
C ARG A 103 -2.52 13.28 13.37
N GLU A 104 -1.51 13.66 14.16
CA GLU A 104 -0.76 14.91 13.96
C GLU A 104 0.15 14.83 12.73
N PHE A 105 0.67 13.64 12.42
CA PHE A 105 1.39 13.40 11.17
C PHE A 105 0.48 13.49 9.92
N CYS A 106 -0.80 13.14 10.07
CA CYS A 106 -1.78 13.14 8.98
C CYS A 106 -2.42 14.50 8.69
N SER A 107 -2.27 15.47 9.60
CA SER A 107 -2.81 16.83 9.47
C SER A 107 -1.80 17.78 8.82
#